data_AF-A0A9N9BNV2-F1
#
_entry.id   AF-A0A9N9BNV2-F1
#
_cell.length_a   1.000
_cell.length_b   1.000
_cell.length_c   1.000
_cell.angle_alpha   90.00
_cell.angle_beta   90.00
_cell.angle_gamma   90.00
#
_symmetry.space_group_name_H-M   'P 1'
#
loop_
_entity.id
_entity.type
_entity.pdbx_description
1 polymer ?
#
loop_
_entity_poly.entity_id
_entity_poly.type
_entity_poly.pdbx_seq_one_letter_code
_entity_poly.pdbx_strand_id
1 'polypeptide(L)'
;LHSSLETNRKRKHDEIESDFADKAYGIVTDGRAWYFVEFIMDGDKPRISIHSETPAVLDWTEESETLEKGAGRILGRIVWLLKEAEQWR
;
A
#
# COMPACT_ATOMS: atom_id res chain seq x y z
N LEU A 1 -15.90 6.13 11.32
CA LEU A 1 -15.87 4.72 10.85
C LEU A 1 -16.83 4.43 9.69
N HIS A 2 -17.94 5.16 9.53
CA HIS A 2 -18.92 4.88 8.47
C HIS A 2 -18.54 5.35 7.05
N SER A 3 -17.55 6.23 6.88
CA SER A 3 -17.18 6.79 5.56
C SER A 3 -16.09 6.01 4.80
N SER A 4 -15.22 5.28 5.51
CA SER A 4 -14.09 4.60 4.85
C SER A 4 -14.49 3.31 4.12
N LEU A 5 -15.65 2.73 4.40
CA LEU A 5 -16.12 1.52 3.71
C LEU A 5 -16.77 1.83 2.36
N GLU A 6 -17.33 3.03 2.17
CA GLU A 6 -17.93 3.44 0.89
C GLU A 6 -16.88 3.79 -0.17
N THR A 7 -15.68 4.21 0.25
CA THR A 7 -14.56 4.54 -0.66
C THR A 7 -13.77 3.32 -1.12
N ASN A 8 -13.98 2.15 -0.49
CA ASN A 8 -13.28 0.89 -0.78
C ASN A 8 -14.04 0.00 -1.77
N ARG A 9 -14.79 0.60 -2.70
CA ARG A 9 -15.40 -0.15 -3.82
C ARG A 9 -14.36 -0.33 -4.93
N LYS A 10 -14.27 -1.54 -5.50
CA LYS A 10 -13.59 -1.74 -6.79
C LYS A 10 -14.25 -0.82 -7.82
N ARG A 11 -13.52 0.17 -8.32
CA ARG A 11 -14.00 1.12 -9.32
C ARG A 11 -13.60 0.67 -10.71
N LYS A 12 -14.48 0.89 -11.68
CA LYS A 12 -14.11 0.77 -13.10
C LYS A 12 -13.24 1.97 -13.48
N HIS A 13 -12.40 1.85 -14.51
CA HIS A 13 -11.45 2.89 -14.93
C HIS A 13 -12.10 4.27 -15.10
N ASP A 14 -13.30 4.29 -15.69
CA ASP A 14 -14.16 5.46 -15.92
C ASP A 14 -14.72 6.10 -14.63
N GLU A 15 -14.70 5.40 -13.49
CA GLU A 15 -15.16 5.90 -12.20
C GLU A 15 -14.01 6.42 -11.31
N ILE A 16 -12.76 6.33 -11.78
CA ILE A 16 -11.58 6.78 -11.03
C ILE A 16 -11.40 8.31 -11.19
N GLU A 17 -11.97 8.91 -12.22
CA GLU A 17 -11.67 10.28 -12.69
C GLU A 17 -12.19 11.46 -11.85
N SER A 18 -12.75 11.30 -10.64
CA SER A 18 -13.22 12.46 -9.86
C SER A 18 -12.51 12.74 -8.53
N ASP A 19 -11.74 11.80 -7.99
CA ASP A 19 -11.11 11.95 -6.65
C ASP A 19 -9.67 11.42 -6.67
N PHE A 20 -8.87 11.83 -7.66
CA PHE A 20 -7.42 11.63 -7.55
C PHE A 20 -6.92 12.55 -6.44
N ALA A 21 -6.79 11.99 -5.23
CA ALA A 21 -6.03 12.64 -4.18
C ALA A 21 -4.64 12.98 -4.74
N ASP A 22 -4.13 14.16 -4.39
CA ASP A 22 -2.77 14.60 -4.77
C ASP A 22 -1.70 13.58 -4.36
N LYS A 23 -2.06 12.67 -3.46
CA LYS A 23 -1.24 11.59 -2.95
C LYS A 23 -2.03 10.30 -2.74
N ALA A 24 -1.47 9.16 -3.15
CA ALA A 24 -1.98 7.82 -2.87
C ALA A 24 -0.86 6.89 -2.39
N TYR A 25 -1.20 5.92 -1.54
CA TYR A 25 -0.29 4.85 -1.14
C TYR A 25 -0.72 3.53 -1.78
N GLY A 26 0.24 2.71 -2.17
CA GLY A 26 -0.01 1.44 -2.83
C GLY A 26 0.93 0.33 -2.37
N ILE A 27 0.57 -0.90 -2.72
CA ILE A 27 1.35 -2.09 -2.42
C ILE A 27 1.49 -2.88 -3.72
N VAL A 28 2.73 -3.25 -4.07
CA VAL A 28 3.05 -4.11 -5.20
C VAL A 28 3.68 -5.38 -4.66
N THR A 29 3.15 -6.55 -5.03
CA THR A 29 3.64 -7.82 -4.52
C THR A 29 3.46 -8.95 -5.53
N ASP A 30 4.40 -9.90 -5.52
CA ASP A 30 4.30 -11.20 -6.19
C ASP A 30 3.86 -12.33 -5.24
N GLY A 31 3.50 -11.99 -3.99
CA GLY A 31 3.15 -12.91 -2.92
C GLY A 31 4.33 -13.29 -2.00
N ARG A 32 5.57 -13.04 -2.42
CA ARG A 32 6.79 -13.25 -1.61
C ARG A 32 7.47 -11.92 -1.28
N ALA A 33 7.72 -11.08 -2.26
CA ALA A 33 8.26 -9.74 -2.09
C ALA A 33 7.13 -8.71 -2.02
N TRP A 34 7.19 -7.81 -1.05
CA TRP A 34 6.21 -6.74 -0.85
C TRP A 34 6.90 -5.39 -0.89
N TYR A 35 6.49 -4.56 -1.86
CA TYR A 35 6.93 -3.19 -2.04
C TYR A 35 5.82 -2.24 -1.64
N PHE A 36 6.19 -1.21 -0.89
CA PHE A 36 5.28 -0.17 -0.43
C PHE A 36 5.62 1.11 -1.19
N VAL A 37 4.64 1.62 -1.94
CA VAL A 37 4.83 2.71 -2.90
C VAL A 37 3.94 3.89 -2.56
N GLU A 38 4.44 5.07 -2.90
CA GLU A 38 3.76 6.34 -2.80
C GLU A 38 3.62 6.92 -4.21
N PHE A 39 2.43 7.39 -4.53
CA PHE A 39 2.10 8.08 -5.77
C PHE A 39 1.77 9.52 -5.40
N ILE A 40 2.46 10.49 -5.99
CA ILE A 40 2.14 11.90 -5.85
C ILE A 40 1.86 12.45 -7.25
N MET A 41 0.75 13.16 -7.42
CA MET A 41 0.46 13.85 -8.67
C MET A 41 1.40 15.05 -8.83
N ASP A 42 2.21 15.07 -9.89
CA ASP A 42 3.08 16.20 -10.26
C ASP A 42 2.65 16.71 -11.64
N GLY A 43 1.69 17.63 -11.66
CA GLY A 43 1.04 18.08 -12.89
C GLY A 43 0.17 16.99 -13.51
N ASP A 44 0.46 16.62 -14.76
CA ASP A 44 -0.27 15.61 -15.54
C ASP A 44 0.28 14.18 -15.35
N LYS A 45 1.37 14.00 -14.60
CA LYS A 45 2.05 12.71 -14.43
C LYS A 45 2.23 12.36 -12.95
N PRO A 46 1.96 11.11 -12.55
CA PRO A 46 2.26 10.66 -11.21
C PRO A 46 3.77 10.43 -11.05
N ARG A 47 4.34 10.89 -9.94
CA ARG A 47 5.66 10.49 -9.45
C ARG A 47 5.50 9.34 -8.47
N ILE A 48 6.29 8.29 -8.68
CA ILE A 48 6.25 7.08 -7.87
C ILE A 48 7.53 7.00 -7.04
N SER A 49 7.37 6.84 -5.74
CA SER A 49 8.47 6.62 -4.80
C SER A 49 8.27 5.29 -4.09
N ILE A 50 9.34 4.50 -3.96
CA ILE A 50 9.32 3.28 -3.17
C ILE A 50 9.85 3.63 -1.78
N HIS A 51 9.09 3.33 -0.71
CA HIS A 51 9.49 3.69 0.65
C HIS A 51 10.71 2.90 1.18
N SER A 52 11.15 1.87 0.47
CA SER A 52 12.31 1.04 0.81
C SER A 52 12.85 0.37 -0.46
N GLU A 53 14.15 0.48 -0.70
CA GLU A 53 14.81 -0.19 -1.84
C GLU A 53 14.76 -1.72 -1.71
N THR A 54 14.78 -2.22 -0.46
CA THR A 54 14.60 -3.64 -0.15
C THR A 54 13.14 -3.98 0.15
N PRO A 55 12.55 -4.99 -0.51
CA PRO A 55 11.18 -5.43 -0.22
C PRO A 55 11.08 -6.13 1.14
N ALA A 56 9.89 -6.10 1.74
CA ALA A 56 9.58 -7.03 2.82
C ALA A 56 9.35 -8.43 2.21
N VAL A 57 10.15 -9.41 2.65
CA VAL A 57 10.12 -10.77 2.10
C VAL A 57 9.33 -11.70 3.03
N LEU A 58 8.42 -12.46 2.43
CA LEU A 58 7.66 -13.53 3.05
C LEU A 58 8.10 -14.86 2.43
N ASP A 59 8.81 -15.66 3.21
CA ASP A 59 9.18 -17.02 2.81
C ASP A 59 8.14 -18.00 3.36
N TRP A 60 7.49 -18.72 2.44
CA TRP A 60 6.47 -19.72 2.74
C TRP A 60 7.05 -21.13 2.93
N THR A 61 8.37 -21.31 2.76
CA THR A 61 9.04 -22.61 2.73
C THR A 61 9.72 -23.00 4.04
N GLU A 62 9.90 -22.07 4.98
CA GLU A 62 10.50 -22.33 6.29
C GLU A 62 9.46 -22.59 7.39
N GLU A 63 9.88 -23.28 8.46
CA GLU A 63 9.06 -23.52 9.65
C GLU A 63 8.44 -22.22 10.19
N SER A 64 7.25 -22.34 10.78
CA SER A 64 6.28 -21.26 11.04
C SER A 64 6.82 -19.97 11.67
N GLU A 65 7.96 -20.04 12.38
CA GLU A 65 8.59 -18.90 13.03
C GLU A 65 9.07 -17.83 12.02
N THR A 66 9.54 -18.24 10.84
CA THR A 66 9.97 -17.29 9.79
C THR A 66 8.77 -16.67 9.08
N LEU A 67 7.70 -17.46 8.89
CA LEU A 67 6.44 -16.99 8.30
C LEU A 67 5.74 -15.95 9.20
N GLU A 68 5.62 -16.23 10.50
CA GLU A 68 5.02 -15.29 11.45
C GLU A 68 5.79 -13.98 11.52
N LYS A 69 7.13 -14.05 11.59
CA LYS A 69 8.01 -12.86 11.58
C LYS A 69 7.87 -12.06 10.26
N GLY A 70 7.81 -12.74 9.12
CA GLY A 70 7.63 -12.12 7.81
C GLY A 70 6.27 -11.43 7.68
N ALA A 71 5.19 -12.13 8.03
CA ALA A 71 3.83 -11.60 8.02
C ALA A 71 3.68 -10.41 8.99
N GLY A 72 4.26 -10.51 10.18
CA GLY A 72 4.30 -9.43 11.16
C GLY A 72 4.96 -8.16 10.64
N ARG A 73 6.10 -8.27 9.92
CA ARG A 73 6.75 -7.13 9.27
C ARG A 73 5.87 -6.47 8.21
N ILE A 74 5.22 -7.28 7.36
CA ILE A 74 4.33 -6.77 6.31
C ILE A 74 3.13 -6.05 6.93
N LEU A 75 2.44 -6.68 7.89
CA LEU A 75 1.30 -6.10 8.59
C LEU A 75 1.67 -4.81 9.32
N GLY A 76 2.82 -4.79 10.01
CA GLY A 76 3.33 -3.58 10.65
C GLY A 76 3.52 -2.43 9.67
N ARG A 77 4.00 -2.72 8.46
CA ARG A 77 4.19 -1.71 7.41
C ARG A 77 2.87 -1.24 6.79
N ILE A 78 1.89 -2.13 6.63
CA ILE A 78 0.51 -1.76 6.22
C ILE A 78 -0.13 -0.84 7.26
N VAL A 79 -0.04 -1.18 8.55
CA VAL A 79 -0.56 -0.34 9.63
C VAL A 79 0.11 1.03 9.63
N TRP A 80 1.43 1.08 9.43
CA TRP A 80 2.15 2.34 9.27
C TRP A 80 1.61 3.17 8.10
N LEU A 81 1.44 2.58 6.91
CA LEU A 81 0.88 3.28 5.74
C LEU A 81 -0.52 3.85 6.00
N LEU A 82 -1.38 3.08 6.67
CA LEU A 82 -2.73 3.52 7.01
C LEU A 82 -2.71 4.74 7.96
N LYS A 83 -1.77 4.76 8.92
CA LYS A 83 -1.57 5.91 9.81
C LYS A 83 -1.02 7.13 9.07
N GLU A 84 -0.11 6.93 8.12
CA GLU A 84 0.34 8.02 7.26
C GLU A 84 -0.83 8.57 6.45
N ALA A 85 -1.62 7.73 5.78
CA ALA A 85 -2.78 8.16 5.02
C ALA A 85 -3.81 8.95 5.84
N GLU A 86 -4.01 8.60 7.12
CA GLU A 86 -4.90 9.33 8.03
C GLU A 86 -4.37 10.73 8.39
N GLN A 87 -3.05 10.91 8.54
CA GLN A 87 -2.46 12.22 8.84
C GLN A 87 -2.61 13.24 7.71
N TRP A 88 -2.83 12.77 6.47
CA TRP A 88 -2.99 13.60 5.28
C TRP A 88 -4.45 13.95 4.98
N ARG A 89 -5.40 13.51 5.82
CA ARG A 89 -6.83 13.75 5.67
C ARG A 89 -7.30 14.91 6.53
#